data_AF-A0AAU6K5K9-F1
#
_entry.id   AF-A0AAU6K5K9-F1
#
_cell.length_a   1.000
_cell.length_b   1.000
_cell.length_c   1.000
_cell.angle_alpha   90.00
_cell.angle_beta   90.00
_cell.angle_gamma   90.00
#
_symmetry.space_group_name_H-M   'P 1'
#
loop_
_entity.id
_entity.type
_entity.pdbx_description
1 polymer ?
#
loop_
_entity_poly.entity_id
_entity_poly.type
_entity_poly.pdbx_seq_one_letter_code
_entity_poly.pdbx_strand_id
1 'polypeptide(L)' 'MTTMRAVRAHKRGGPEQLVDENAPRPEPAAGEVLGSMNAASITNGELAWEATWTDSLSVGRRGVRADPPFPRTCWR' A
#
# COMPACT_ATOMS: atom_id res chain seq x y z
N MET A 1 10.93 -13.51 -15.14
CA MET A 1 11.29 -12.48 -14.13
C MET A 1 10.17 -12.45 -13.10
N THR A 2 10.41 -13.01 -11.91
CA THR A 2 9.42 -13.19 -10.82
C THR A 2 9.36 -12.02 -9.85
N THR A 3 10.19 -10.99 -10.05
CA THR A 3 10.29 -9.81 -9.17
C THR A 3 10.12 -8.50 -9.93
N MET A 4 9.73 -7.44 -9.22
CA MET A 4 9.60 -6.06 -9.70
C MET A 4 10.23 -5.08 -8.70
N ARG A 5 10.61 -3.88 -9.14
CA ARG A 5 11.06 -2.81 -8.24
C ARG A 5 9.87 -2.23 -7.50
N ALA A 6 10.00 -2.02 -6.20
CA ALA A 6 8.97 -1.40 -5.37
C ALA A 6 9.59 -0.57 -4.25
N VAL A 7 8.88 0.49 -3.86
CA VAL A 7 9.15 1.23 -2.61
C VAL A 7 8.24 0.65 -1.53
N ARG A 8 8.81 0.10 -0.45
CA ARG A 8 8.08 -0.63 0.60
C ARG A 8 8.45 -0.14 1.99
N ALA A 9 7.44 -0.02 2.85
CA ALA A 9 7.63 0.13 4.30
C ALA A 9 7.39 -1.21 4.97
N HIS A 10 8.35 -1.69 5.77
CA HIS A 10 8.21 -2.93 6.53
C HIS A 10 7.69 -2.71 7.96
N LYS A 11 7.64 -1.44 8.40
CA LYS A 11 7.18 -0.99 9.72
C LYS A 11 6.49 0.37 9.59
N ARG A 12 5.64 0.71 10.56
CA ARG A 12 5.07 2.07 10.67
C ARG A 12 6.16 3.10 10.97
N GLY A 13 6.02 4.29 10.40
CA GLY A 13 6.91 5.42 10.59
C GLY A 13 6.76 6.43 9.45
N GLY A 14 7.67 7.38 9.36
CA GLY A 14 7.72 8.35 8.28
C GLY A 14 8.45 7.81 7.04
N PRO A 15 8.80 8.70 6.08
CA PRO A 15 9.50 8.34 4.85
C PRO A 15 10.82 7.59 5.08
N GLU A 16 11.44 7.73 6.25
CA GLU A 16 12.67 7.03 6.62
C GLU A 16 12.51 5.50 6.72
N GLN A 17 11.28 4.98 6.78
CA GLN A 17 11.00 3.54 6.73
C GLN A 17 10.88 2.98 5.30
N LEU A 18 10.87 3.86 4.28
CA LEU A 18 10.72 3.45 2.89
C LEU A 18 12.03 2.89 2.33
N VAL A 19 11.95 1.67 1.79
CA VAL A 19 13.06 0.99 1.13
C VAL A 19 12.70 0.74 -0.31
N ASP A 20 13.62 1.11 -1.21
CA ASP A 20 13.55 0.76 -2.61
C ASP A 20 14.23 -0.61 -2.82
N GLU A 21 13.45 -1.61 -3.22
CA GLU A 21 13.88 -3.02 -3.25
C GLU A 21 13.21 -3.82 -4.37
N ASN A 22 13.72 -5.03 -4.63
CA ASN A 22 13.04 -6.00 -5.48
C ASN A 22 12.01 -6.77 -4.66
N ALA A 23 10.75 -6.70 -5.05
CA ALA A 23 9.63 -7.43 -4.46
C ALA A 23 9.11 -8.51 -5.42
N PRO A 24 8.45 -9.56 -4.92
CA PRO A 24 7.74 -10.51 -5.78
C PRO A 24 6.71 -9.78 -6.67
N ARG A 25 6.62 -10.18 -7.93
CA ARG A 25 5.56 -9.70 -8.82
C ARG A 25 4.23 -10.34 -8.37
N PRO A 26 3.17 -9.55 -8.12
CA PRO A 26 1.88 -10.10 -7.72
C PRO A 26 1.21 -10.84 -8.89
N GLU A 27 0.43 -11.87 -8.57
CA GLU A 27 -0.45 -12.56 -9.50
C GLU A 27 -1.89 -12.10 -9.27
N PRO A 28 -2.59 -11.56 -10.28
CA PRO A 28 -3.96 -11.09 -10.10
C PRO A 28 -4.95 -12.25 -9.92
N ALA A 29 -5.89 -12.10 -8.99
CA ALA A 29 -7.01 -13.02 -8.82
C ALA A 29 -8.14 -12.76 -9.84
N ALA A 30 -9.19 -13.60 -9.80
CA ALA A 30 -10.36 -13.40 -10.64
C ALA A 30 -11.02 -12.04 -10.36
N GLY A 31 -11.11 -11.20 -11.40
CA GLY A 31 -11.66 -9.84 -11.29
C GLY A 31 -10.61 -8.75 -11.02
N GLU A 32 -9.34 -9.10 -10.87
CA GLU A 32 -8.24 -8.15 -10.70
C GLU A 32 -7.43 -7.96 -11.98
N VAL A 33 -6.65 -6.87 -12.06
CA VAL A 33 -5.76 -6.58 -13.19
C VAL A 33 -4.36 -6.23 -12.70
N LEU A 34 -3.35 -6.77 -13.38
CA LEU A 34 -1.95 -6.39 -13.18
C LEU A 34 -1.53 -5.32 -14.18
N GLY A 35 -1.44 -4.07 -13.73
CA GLY A 35 -1.01 -2.93 -14.54
C GLY A 35 0.49 -2.65 -14.44
N SER A 36 1.09 -2.16 -15.53
CA SER A 36 2.43 -1.57 -15.50
C SER A 36 2.34 -0.11 -15.08
N MET A 37 3.07 0.26 -14.02
CA MET A 37 3.02 1.60 -13.45
C MET A 37 4.06 2.52 -14.10
N ASN A 38 3.61 3.67 -14.60
CA ASN A 38 4.50 4.72 -15.11
C ASN A 38 4.83 5.77 -14.04
N ALA A 39 3.88 6.06 -13.14
CA ALA A 39 4.03 7.02 -12.06
C ALA A 39 3.08 6.70 -10.91
N ALA A 40 3.48 7.11 -9.70
CA ALA A 40 2.67 7.15 -8.48
C ALA A 40 3.05 8.37 -7.66
N SER A 41 2.18 8.78 -6.73
CA SER A 41 2.41 9.89 -5.81
C SER A 41 2.09 9.46 -4.38
N ILE A 42 2.71 10.15 -3.41
CA ILE A 42 2.38 10.07 -1.99
C ILE A 42 1.82 11.44 -1.61
N THR A 43 0.66 11.45 -0.98
CA THR A 43 0.00 12.65 -0.47
C THR A 43 0.55 13.05 0.91
N ASN A 44 0.40 14.32 1.27
CA ASN A 44 0.92 14.80 2.55
C ASN A 44 0.22 14.11 3.73
N GLY A 45 1.00 13.60 4.68
CA GLY A 45 0.50 12.87 5.85
C GLY A 45 0.07 11.43 5.56
N GLU A 46 0.14 10.96 4.31
CA GLU A 46 -0.32 9.62 3.91
C GLU A 46 0.33 8.50 4.74
N LEU A 47 1.63 8.59 4.98
CA LEU A 47 2.37 7.57 5.74
C LEU A 47 1.94 7.47 7.22
N ALA A 48 1.25 8.48 7.74
CA ALA A 48 0.74 8.50 9.11
C ALA A 48 -0.70 7.94 9.21
N TRP A 49 -1.36 7.63 8.10
CA TRP A 49 -2.74 7.13 8.13
C TRP A 49 -2.85 5.74 8.75
N GLU A 50 -4.01 5.45 9.32
CA GLU A 50 -4.36 4.09 9.72
C GLU A 50 -4.65 3.25 8.47
N ALA A 51 -4.10 2.04 8.42
CA ALA A 51 -4.30 1.15 7.29
C ALA A 51 -5.79 0.77 7.18
N THR A 52 -6.38 0.96 6.00
CA THR A 52 -7.77 0.61 5.72
C THR A 52 -7.95 -0.84 5.26
N TRP A 53 -6.86 -1.52 4.91
CA TRP A 53 -6.83 -2.95 4.58
C TRP A 53 -5.82 -3.69 5.45
N THR A 54 -6.17 -4.93 5.81
CA THR A 54 -5.28 -5.88 6.50
C THR A 54 -4.95 -6.95 5.47
N ASP A 55 -3.73 -6.94 4.91
CA ASP A 55 -3.32 -8.04 4.04
C ASP A 55 -3.04 -9.31 4.87
N SER A 56 -3.16 -10.48 4.26
CA SER A 56 -2.86 -11.77 4.88
C SER A 56 -1.46 -11.87 5.50
N LEU A 57 -0.50 -11.07 5.02
CA LEU A 57 0.86 -10.98 5.56
C LEU A 57 0.98 -10.09 6.82
N SER A 58 -0.07 -9.34 7.17
CA SER A 58 -0.07 -8.49 8.37
C SER A 58 -0.50 -9.28 9.60
N VAL A 59 0.45 -9.61 10.47
CA VAL A 59 0.17 -10.26 11.75
C VAL A 59 -0.59 -9.29 12.67
N GLY A 60 -1.89 -9.53 12.82
CA GLY A 60 -2.66 -9.16 14.01
C GLY A 60 -3.43 -7.85 13.97
N ARG A 61 -4.73 -7.93 13.63
CA ARG A 61 -5.84 -7.76 14.60
C ARG A 61 -7.17 -8.17 13.96
N ARG A 62 -8.01 -8.86 14.74
CA ARG A 62 -9.37 -9.26 14.38
C ARG A 62 -10.20 -8.04 13.94
N GLY A 63 -10.76 -8.14 12.74
CA GLY A 63 -11.96 -7.44 12.23
C GLY A 63 -12.19 -6.02 12.75
N VAL A 64 -11.69 -5.03 12.01
CA VAL A 64 -12.24 -3.67 12.07
C VAL A 64 -12.98 -3.45 10.76
N ARG A 65 -14.26 -3.05 10.86
CA ARG A 65 -15.02 -2.59 9.68
C ARG A 65 -14.26 -1.40 9.09
N ALA A 66 -13.95 -1.45 7.80
CA ALA A 66 -13.38 -0.32 7.09
C ALA A 66 -14.45 0.77 6.96
N ASP A 67 -14.48 1.72 7.89
CA ASP A 67 -15.11 3.02 7.64
C ASP A 67 -14.21 3.78 6.65
N PRO A 68 -14.73 4.41 5.58
CA PRO A 68 -13.88 5.09 4.62
C PRO A 68 -13.28 6.36 5.25
N PRO A 69 -11.94 6.51 5.33
CA PRO A 69 -11.34 7.66 5.99
C PRO A 69 -11.12 8.84 5.05
N PHE A 70 -11.65 8.83 3.82
CA PHE A 70 -11.34 9.88 2.86
C PHE A 70 -12.12 11.19 3.15
N PRO A 71 -11.49 12.26 3.68
CA PRO A 71 -12.03 13.59 3.45
C PRO A 71 -11.94 13.85 1.95
N ARG A 72 -13.05 14.30 1.34
CA ARG A 72 -13.19 14.56 -0.11
C ARG A 72 -12.26 15.65 -0.65
N THR A 73 -11.31 16.14 0.14
CA THR A 73 -10.46 17.30 -0.11
C THR A 73 -9.07 16.95 -0.66
N CYS A 74 -8.66 15.67 -0.66
CA CYS A 74 -7.34 15.25 -1.15
C CYS A 74 -7.27 15.09 -2.68
N TRP A 75 -8.41 15.16 -3.37
CA TRP A 75 -8.48 15.24 -4.84
C TRP A 75 -8.84 16.67 -5.24
N ARG A 76 -7.83 17.54 -5.34
CA ARG A 76 -7.94 18.83 -6.03
C ARG A 76 -6.73 19.06 -6.91
#